data_AF-A0A7L9GFB6-F1
#
_entry.id   AF-A0A7L9GFB6-F1
#
_cell.length_a   1.000
_cell.length_b   1.000
_cell.length_c   1.000
_cell.angle_alpha   90.00
_cell.angle_beta   90.00
_cell.angle_gamma   90.00
#
_symmetry.space_group_name_H-M   'P 1'
#
loop_
_entity.id
_entity.type
_entity.pdbx_description
1 polymer ?
#
loop_
_entity_poly.entity_id
_entity_poly.type
_entity_poly.pdbx_seq_one_letter_code
_entity_poly.pdbx_strand_id
1 'polypeptide(L)'
;MYLDYLVPSWHEIESRVIAMVGYPSGGQFRTSLNEEVASLGLNLRRIEAVRTAFYHAEWQAAHLLRQRFADLDINSIVDELLRVVQQMAMIVAGSTITGGLLGAGVGAFAGGAGTIPFAGAGAAMGLKVSGWILGALGLASIAEFFVEGLPRIGEYYVDGIRFAWEGTCGNEGTGPFCRDDPYAISRATHQIAQGHVEVVVLLLGAIVSYLTRGRGDARVLAQEMAASRKGARLGQWMLQHEEGLKKRPDLQVPERRKGAMDDPQPVQPNRQAGKDKEHPTGKPGSMPLHTVACFKADKLPASKHGEFERQLKGQQDGLNRLTVEEFLENIANPIKRDPKTARKARQKLYDDLRKRAYRKLPKDMNPVEARKISTMQAKETMSSLAALHNPDLIAGGKDVISDFGDRQVNSTIGPQWRSRVGELTRSVEEQAKDGRASGFLNIRLHKC
;
A
#
# COMPACT_ATOMS: atom_id res chain seq x y z
N MET A 1 14.61 -9.72 6.75
CA MET A 1 14.75 -10.28 5.40
C MET A 1 13.48 -11.07 5.07
N TYR A 2 12.38 -10.37 4.75
CA TYR A 2 11.04 -10.97 4.57
C TYR A 2 10.17 -10.07 3.67
N LEU A 3 10.72 -9.49 2.60
CA LEU A 3 9.94 -8.69 1.64
C LEU A 3 9.99 -9.25 0.20
N ASP A 4 10.80 -10.29 -0.04
CA ASP A 4 10.97 -10.85 -1.38
C ASP A 4 9.70 -11.55 -1.89
N TYR A 5 8.80 -12.02 -1.01
CA TYR A 5 7.50 -12.59 -1.40
C TYR A 5 6.47 -11.56 -1.89
N LEU A 6 6.74 -10.25 -1.75
CA LEU A 6 5.86 -9.17 -2.22
C LEU A 6 6.15 -8.76 -3.66
N VAL A 7 7.32 -9.11 -4.17
CA VAL A 7 7.82 -8.73 -5.49
C VAL A 7 7.50 -9.86 -6.44
N PRO A 8 6.59 -9.66 -7.41
CA PRO A 8 6.33 -10.70 -8.39
C PRO A 8 7.56 -10.94 -9.28
N SER A 9 7.81 -12.19 -9.59
CA SER A 9 8.68 -12.56 -10.69
C SER A 9 7.97 -12.38 -12.03
N TRP A 10 8.73 -12.21 -13.11
CA TRP A 10 8.19 -12.23 -14.48
C TRP A 10 7.42 -13.52 -14.76
N HIS A 11 7.89 -14.65 -14.25
CA HIS A 11 7.22 -15.93 -14.39
C HIS A 11 5.84 -15.96 -13.72
N GLU A 12 5.68 -15.34 -12.55
CA GLU A 12 4.36 -15.25 -11.91
C GLU A 12 3.41 -14.28 -12.64
N ILE A 13 3.94 -13.18 -13.20
CA ILE A 13 3.18 -12.26 -14.08
C ILE A 13 2.67 -13.02 -15.31
N GLU A 14 3.57 -13.73 -15.99
CA GLU A 14 3.28 -14.52 -17.17
C GLU A 14 2.26 -15.62 -16.89
N SER A 15 2.47 -16.41 -15.83
CA SER A 15 1.59 -17.50 -15.40
C SER A 15 0.16 -17.01 -15.13
N ARG A 16 0.00 -15.81 -14.57
CA ARG A 16 -1.32 -15.22 -14.36
C ARG A 16 -1.97 -14.74 -15.64
N VAL A 17 -1.20 -14.16 -16.56
CA VAL A 17 -1.72 -13.79 -17.88
C VAL A 17 -2.16 -15.05 -18.63
N ILE A 18 -1.38 -16.13 -18.60
CA ILE A 18 -1.75 -17.44 -19.13
C ILE A 18 -3.06 -17.94 -18.49
N ALA A 19 -3.19 -17.86 -17.15
CA ALA A 19 -4.39 -18.29 -16.45
C ALA A 19 -5.64 -17.44 -16.77
N MET A 20 -5.47 -16.13 -17.00
CA MET A 20 -6.56 -15.22 -17.36
C MET A 20 -7.03 -15.40 -18.81
N VAL A 21 -6.09 -15.66 -19.73
CA VAL A 21 -6.38 -15.84 -21.17
C VAL A 21 -6.82 -17.28 -21.48
N GLY A 22 -6.35 -18.27 -20.72
CA GLY A 22 -6.60 -19.71 -20.92
C GLY A 22 -5.69 -20.37 -21.99
N TYR A 23 -5.59 -21.70 -21.97
CA TYR A 23 -4.97 -22.50 -23.05
C TYR A 23 -6.03 -22.83 -24.11
N PRO A 24 -5.82 -22.53 -25.42
CA PRO A 24 -6.89 -22.68 -26.41
C PRO A 24 -6.96 -24.09 -27.01
N SER A 25 -8.18 -24.60 -27.14
CA SER A 25 -8.58 -25.59 -28.14
C SER A 25 -9.18 -24.87 -29.35
N GLY A 26 -8.44 -24.73 -30.45
CA GLY A 26 -8.96 -24.26 -31.74
C GLY A 26 -8.77 -22.76 -32.01
N GLY A 27 -8.03 -22.44 -33.07
CA GLY A 27 -7.60 -21.08 -33.41
C GLY A 27 -8.71 -20.22 -34.02
N GLN A 28 -9.23 -19.27 -33.25
CA GLN A 28 -9.64 -17.92 -33.65
C GLN A 28 -10.08 -17.16 -32.39
N PHE A 29 -9.36 -16.09 -32.03
CA PHE A 29 -9.59 -15.33 -30.79
C PHE A 29 -10.70 -14.32 -31.01
N ARG A 30 -11.95 -14.77 -30.87
CA ARG A 30 -13.11 -13.91 -31.01
C ARG A 30 -14.01 -14.02 -29.79
N THR A 31 -14.50 -12.90 -29.28
CA THR A 31 -15.54 -12.89 -28.24
C THR A 31 -16.83 -13.49 -28.80
N SER A 32 -17.83 -13.76 -27.96
CA SER A 32 -19.18 -14.17 -28.43
C SER A 32 -19.86 -13.11 -29.33
N LEU A 33 -19.27 -11.91 -29.40
CA LEU A 33 -19.66 -10.79 -30.26
C LEU A 33 -18.77 -10.66 -31.52
N ASN A 34 -17.94 -11.68 -31.80
CA ASN A 34 -17.02 -11.73 -32.95
C ASN A 34 -15.89 -10.68 -32.92
N GLU A 35 -15.57 -10.10 -31.76
CA GLU A 35 -14.49 -9.12 -31.59
C GLU A 35 -13.14 -9.81 -31.38
N GLU A 36 -12.08 -9.33 -32.03
CA GLU A 36 -10.74 -9.91 -31.87
C GLU A 36 -10.19 -9.70 -30.45
N VAL A 37 -9.89 -10.80 -29.76
CA VAL A 37 -9.20 -10.78 -28.46
C VAL A 37 -7.71 -11.01 -28.69
N ALA A 38 -6.86 -10.32 -27.95
CA ALA A 38 -5.42 -10.55 -28.02
C ALA A 38 -5.11 -12.03 -27.70
N SER A 39 -4.38 -12.70 -28.59
CA SER A 39 -3.99 -14.09 -28.39
C SER A 39 -3.08 -14.26 -27.18
N LEU A 40 -2.95 -15.49 -26.68
CA LEU A 40 -1.94 -15.80 -25.68
C LEU A 40 -0.53 -15.40 -26.17
N GLY A 41 -0.19 -15.73 -27.43
CA GLY A 41 1.11 -15.38 -28.01
C GLY A 41 1.38 -13.87 -28.07
N LEU A 42 0.38 -13.07 -28.42
CA LEU A 42 0.49 -11.60 -28.41
C LEU A 42 0.66 -11.06 -26.98
N ASN A 43 -0.08 -11.60 -26.00
CA ASN A 43 0.09 -11.19 -24.61
C ASN A 43 1.47 -11.58 -24.05
N LEU A 44 2.01 -12.74 -24.41
CA LEU A 44 3.37 -13.14 -24.05
C LEU A 44 4.42 -12.23 -24.67
N ARG A 45 4.29 -11.88 -25.97
CA ARG A 45 5.17 -10.89 -26.62
C ARG A 45 5.11 -9.50 -25.97
N ARG A 46 3.93 -9.07 -25.54
CA ARG A 46 3.75 -7.81 -24.80
C ARG A 46 4.44 -7.83 -23.45
N ILE A 47 4.32 -8.93 -22.69
CA ILE A 47 5.06 -9.12 -21.44
C ILE A 47 6.56 -9.08 -21.71
N GLU A 48 7.03 -9.71 -22.79
CA GLU A 48 8.44 -9.71 -23.18
C GLU A 48 8.95 -8.30 -23.52
N ALA A 49 8.15 -7.51 -24.25
CA ALA A 49 8.49 -6.13 -24.57
C ALA A 49 8.60 -5.27 -23.30
N VAL A 50 7.67 -5.44 -22.34
CA VAL A 50 7.75 -4.75 -21.04
C VAL A 50 9.02 -5.21 -20.28
N ARG A 51 9.27 -6.52 -20.21
CA ARG A 51 10.46 -7.09 -19.54
C ARG A 51 11.75 -6.51 -20.12
N THR A 52 11.84 -6.45 -21.45
CA THR A 52 12.98 -5.88 -22.18
C THR A 52 13.18 -4.40 -21.87
N ALA A 53 12.09 -3.62 -21.85
CA ALA A 53 12.15 -2.20 -21.49
C ALA A 53 12.63 -1.99 -20.04
N PHE A 54 12.17 -2.82 -19.09
CA PHE A 54 12.64 -2.79 -17.69
C PHE A 54 14.13 -3.10 -17.58
N TYR A 55 14.60 -4.11 -18.31
CA TYR A 55 16.02 -4.47 -18.34
C TYR A 55 16.89 -3.32 -18.84
N HIS A 56 16.53 -2.71 -19.98
CA HIS A 56 17.28 -1.56 -20.49
C HIS A 56 17.19 -0.31 -19.61
N ALA A 57 16.05 -0.11 -18.96
CA ALA A 57 15.83 1.06 -18.11
C ALA A 57 16.74 1.05 -16.89
N GLU A 58 17.08 -0.12 -16.34
CA GLU A 58 18.03 -0.27 -15.24
C GLU A 58 19.42 0.28 -15.63
N TRP A 59 19.93 -0.11 -16.80
CA TRP A 59 21.21 0.38 -17.32
C TRP A 59 21.20 1.89 -17.57
N GLN A 60 20.14 2.39 -18.19
CA GLN A 60 20.00 3.81 -18.47
C GLN A 60 19.89 4.64 -17.19
N ALA A 61 19.12 4.17 -16.20
CA ALA A 61 18.99 4.84 -14.91
C ALA A 61 20.31 4.82 -14.13
N ALA A 62 21.06 3.72 -14.14
CA ALA A 62 22.39 3.64 -13.54
C ALA A 62 23.33 4.68 -14.13
N HIS A 63 23.37 4.79 -15.45
CA HIS A 63 24.20 5.79 -16.13
C HIS A 63 23.83 7.23 -15.72
N LEU A 64 22.53 7.56 -15.73
CA LEU A 64 22.04 8.89 -15.35
C LEU A 64 22.34 9.22 -13.87
N LEU A 65 22.16 8.27 -12.96
CA LEU A 65 22.46 8.45 -11.54
C LEU A 65 23.95 8.64 -11.29
N ARG A 66 24.80 7.81 -11.90
CA ARG A 66 26.27 7.93 -11.79
C ARG A 66 26.77 9.25 -12.33
N GLN A 67 26.17 9.78 -13.40
CA GLN A 67 26.49 11.11 -13.91
C GLN A 67 26.02 12.23 -12.97
N ARG A 68 24.76 12.16 -12.51
CA ARG A 68 24.14 13.22 -11.71
C ARG A 68 24.74 13.37 -10.31
N PHE A 69 25.21 12.28 -9.72
CA PHE A 69 25.76 12.20 -8.37
C PHE A 69 27.21 11.69 -8.35
N ALA A 70 27.98 11.98 -9.41
CA ALA A 70 29.39 11.62 -9.52
C ALA A 70 30.23 12.19 -8.37
N ASP A 71 29.85 13.38 -7.88
CA ASP A 71 30.46 14.09 -6.76
C ASP A 71 30.24 13.42 -5.39
N LEU A 72 29.23 12.57 -5.26
CA LEU A 72 28.89 11.86 -4.02
C LEU A 72 29.34 10.39 -4.03
N ASP A 73 30.16 9.97 -4.99
CA ASP A 73 30.58 8.58 -5.20
C ASP A 73 29.41 7.58 -5.14
N ILE A 74 28.31 7.89 -5.82
CA ILE A 74 27.11 7.03 -5.80
C ILE A 74 27.37 5.63 -6.37
N ASN A 75 28.48 5.43 -7.10
CA ASN A 75 28.88 4.15 -7.68
C ASN A 75 28.91 3.02 -6.65
N SER A 76 29.22 3.32 -5.39
CA SER A 76 29.32 2.32 -4.32
C SER A 76 27.97 1.78 -3.85
N ILE A 77 26.85 2.43 -4.20
CA ILE A 77 25.49 2.08 -3.74
C ILE A 77 24.43 2.05 -4.85
N VAL A 78 24.75 2.52 -6.06
CA VAL A 78 23.76 2.69 -7.14
C VAL A 78 23.11 1.37 -7.54
N ASP A 79 23.87 0.26 -7.54
CA ASP A 79 23.34 -1.05 -7.89
C ASP A 79 22.36 -1.56 -6.81
N GLU A 80 22.64 -1.32 -5.53
CA GLU A 80 21.72 -1.64 -4.43
C GLU A 80 20.45 -0.81 -4.49
N LEU A 81 20.58 0.49 -4.75
CA LEU A 81 19.46 1.40 -4.91
C LEU A 81 18.58 0.95 -6.08
N LEU A 82 19.18 0.68 -7.25
CA LEU A 82 18.42 0.26 -8.41
C LEU A 82 17.77 -1.10 -8.23
N ARG A 83 18.38 -2.05 -7.52
CA ARG A 83 17.71 -3.31 -7.16
C ARG A 83 16.46 -3.07 -6.32
N VAL A 84 16.48 -2.10 -5.41
CA VAL A 84 15.31 -1.73 -4.59
C VAL A 84 14.23 -1.12 -5.47
N VAL A 85 14.61 -0.17 -6.33
CA VAL A 85 13.67 0.48 -7.24
C VAL A 85 13.10 -0.48 -8.30
N GLN A 86 13.91 -1.41 -8.81
CA GLN A 86 13.47 -2.46 -9.73
C GLN A 86 12.44 -3.39 -9.07
N GLN A 87 12.67 -3.81 -7.83
CA GLN A 87 11.71 -4.62 -7.07
C GLN A 87 10.39 -3.88 -6.86
N MET A 88 10.44 -2.57 -6.58
CA MET A 88 9.28 -1.71 -6.54
C MET A 88 8.57 -1.62 -7.91
N ALA A 89 9.34 -1.45 -8.99
CA ALA A 89 8.82 -1.36 -10.34
C ALA A 89 8.16 -2.68 -10.78
N MET A 90 8.66 -3.84 -10.33
CA MET A 90 8.02 -5.14 -10.52
C MET A 90 6.67 -5.24 -9.80
N ILE A 91 6.52 -4.63 -8.62
CA ILE A 91 5.22 -4.52 -7.94
C ILE A 91 4.23 -3.70 -8.79
N VAL A 92 4.71 -2.62 -9.42
CA VAL A 92 3.92 -1.81 -10.34
C VAL A 92 3.56 -2.61 -11.60
N ALA A 93 4.53 -3.28 -12.24
CA ALA A 93 4.33 -4.11 -13.42
C ALA A 93 3.30 -5.22 -13.17
N GLY A 94 3.45 -5.97 -12.07
CA GLY A 94 2.49 -7.00 -11.71
C GLY A 94 1.08 -6.44 -11.48
N SER A 95 0.97 -5.30 -10.81
CA SER A 95 -0.34 -4.66 -10.56
C SER A 95 -0.99 -4.14 -11.84
N THR A 96 -0.21 -3.57 -12.75
CA THR A 96 -0.68 -2.96 -14.01
C THR A 96 -1.02 -3.99 -15.08
N ILE A 97 -0.21 -5.04 -15.22
CA ILE A 97 -0.36 -6.07 -16.26
C ILE A 97 -1.48 -7.04 -15.89
N THR A 98 -1.55 -7.49 -14.63
CA THR A 98 -2.54 -8.53 -14.24
C THR A 98 -3.85 -7.96 -13.70
N GLY A 99 -4.02 -6.64 -13.65
CA GLY A 99 -5.25 -5.98 -13.16
C GLY A 99 -5.56 -6.26 -11.68
N GLY A 100 -4.60 -6.79 -10.92
CA GLY A 100 -4.75 -7.23 -9.54
C GLY A 100 -3.45 -7.85 -8.99
N LEU A 101 -3.12 -7.51 -7.74
CA LEU A 101 -1.86 -7.78 -7.06
C LEU A 101 -1.37 -9.24 -7.14
N LEU A 102 -0.13 -9.45 -7.55
CA LEU A 102 0.61 -10.71 -7.35
C LEU A 102 1.13 -10.80 -5.90
N GLY A 103 0.83 -11.92 -5.22
CA GLY A 103 1.39 -12.25 -3.90
C GLY A 103 0.47 -11.98 -2.68
N ALA A 104 0.45 -12.94 -1.76
CA ALA A 104 -0.45 -13.11 -0.61
C ALA A 104 -0.73 -11.85 0.23
N GLY A 105 -2.01 -11.53 0.45
CA GLY A 105 -2.48 -10.69 1.57
C GLY A 105 -2.66 -9.20 1.27
N VAL A 106 -3.88 -8.73 1.53
CA VAL A 106 -4.29 -7.32 1.72
C VAL A 106 -4.43 -6.47 0.45
N GLY A 107 -5.68 -6.16 0.12
CA GLY A 107 -6.08 -4.91 -0.53
C GLY A 107 -5.89 -4.85 -2.04
N ALA A 108 -6.98 -4.99 -2.79
CA ALA A 108 -7.08 -4.46 -4.14
C ALA A 108 -6.91 -2.94 -4.11
N PHE A 109 -5.68 -2.46 -4.23
CA PHE A 109 -5.38 -1.06 -4.54
C PHE A 109 -5.45 -0.83 -6.05
N ALA A 110 -6.62 -1.16 -6.58
CA ALA A 110 -7.15 -0.60 -7.80
C ALA A 110 -8.65 -0.54 -7.55
N GLY A 111 -9.15 0.63 -7.17
CA GLY A 111 -10.47 0.96 -7.64
C GLY A 111 -10.39 0.98 -9.16
N GLY A 112 -10.65 -0.13 -9.84
CA GLY A 112 -10.47 -0.27 -11.28
C GLY A 112 -11.04 -1.59 -11.73
N ALA A 113 -11.92 -1.55 -12.72
CA ALA A 113 -12.48 -2.76 -13.32
C ALA A 113 -11.43 -3.44 -14.21
N GLY A 114 -11.46 -4.77 -14.25
CA GLY A 114 -11.36 -5.49 -15.53
C GLY A 114 -10.05 -6.20 -15.85
N THR A 115 -10.22 -7.27 -16.60
CA THR A 115 -9.27 -8.11 -17.35
C THR A 115 -8.58 -7.36 -18.50
N ILE A 116 -8.38 -6.05 -18.36
CA ILE A 116 -7.77 -5.19 -19.36
C ILE A 116 -6.50 -4.61 -18.71
N PRO A 117 -5.31 -4.92 -19.24
CA PRO A 117 -4.07 -4.23 -18.88
C PRO A 117 -4.32 -2.71 -18.86
N PHE A 118 -3.82 -1.99 -17.85
CA PHE A 118 -3.92 -0.51 -17.71
C PHE A 118 -5.26 0.11 -17.26
N ALA A 119 -6.34 -0.62 -17.03
CA ALA A 119 -7.65 -0.02 -16.69
C ALA A 119 -7.79 0.56 -15.26
N GLY A 120 -6.71 0.59 -14.45
CA GLY A 120 -6.75 0.98 -13.04
C GLY A 120 -5.53 1.72 -12.51
N ALA A 121 -4.67 2.25 -13.38
CA ALA A 121 -3.41 2.84 -12.97
C ALA A 121 -3.61 4.32 -12.56
N GLY A 122 -3.41 4.63 -11.28
CA GLY A 122 -3.21 6.02 -10.84
C GLY A 122 -3.51 6.31 -9.38
N ALA A 123 -4.57 5.73 -8.80
CA ALA A 123 -5.06 6.25 -7.52
C ALA A 123 -4.42 5.62 -6.25
N ALA A 124 -3.74 4.46 -6.35
CA ALA A 124 -3.41 3.69 -5.14
C ALA A 124 -2.06 2.93 -5.15
N MET A 125 -1.18 3.15 -6.13
CA MET A 125 0.16 2.54 -6.12
C MET A 125 1.02 3.05 -4.94
N GLY A 126 0.82 4.31 -4.53
CA GLY A 126 1.69 5.01 -3.58
C GLY A 126 1.92 4.31 -2.24
N LEU A 127 0.90 3.65 -1.65
CA LEU A 127 1.02 3.05 -0.32
C LEU A 127 1.78 1.71 -0.30
N LYS A 128 1.62 0.85 -1.31
CA LYS A 128 2.34 -0.44 -1.38
C LYS A 128 3.79 -0.22 -1.80
N VAL A 129 3.99 0.66 -2.78
CA VAL A 129 5.32 1.05 -3.27
C VAL A 129 6.11 1.77 -2.18
N SER A 130 5.50 2.72 -1.47
CA SER A 130 6.16 3.41 -0.34
C SER A 130 6.46 2.45 0.79
N GLY A 131 5.48 1.64 1.23
CA GLY A 131 5.68 0.68 2.31
C GLY A 131 6.75 -0.35 1.99
N TRP A 132 6.85 -0.77 0.72
CA TRP A 132 7.89 -1.68 0.27
C TRP A 132 9.28 -1.02 0.32
N ILE A 133 9.46 0.17 -0.25
CA ILE A 133 10.78 0.86 -0.24
C ILE A 133 11.20 1.18 1.19
N LEU A 134 10.29 1.73 1.99
CA LEU A 134 10.57 2.09 3.38
C LEU A 134 10.94 0.86 4.21
N GLY A 135 10.23 -0.26 4.01
CA GLY A 135 10.57 -1.53 4.66
C GLY A 135 11.88 -2.15 4.16
N ALA A 136 12.15 -2.07 2.86
CA ALA A 136 13.34 -2.65 2.24
C ALA A 136 14.63 -1.95 2.65
N LEU A 137 14.54 -0.67 2.98
CA LEU A 137 15.67 0.18 3.37
C LEU A 137 15.70 0.53 4.86
N GLY A 138 14.66 0.21 5.64
CA GLY A 138 14.58 0.55 7.07
C GLY A 138 14.39 2.05 7.32
N LEU A 139 13.52 2.71 6.55
CA LEU A 139 13.40 4.17 6.45
C LEU A 139 12.16 4.74 7.14
N ALA A 140 11.71 4.12 8.23
CA ALA A 140 10.47 4.52 8.92
C ALA A 140 10.48 6.01 9.30
N SER A 141 11.61 6.56 9.74
CA SER A 141 11.74 7.96 10.16
C SER A 141 11.68 9.01 9.05
N ILE A 142 11.77 8.62 7.78
CA ILE A 142 11.66 9.56 6.63
C ILE A 142 10.42 9.33 5.77
N ALA A 143 9.52 8.45 6.23
CA ALA A 143 8.29 8.10 5.52
C ALA A 143 7.46 9.32 5.13
N GLU A 144 7.38 10.34 5.99
CA GLU A 144 6.63 11.58 5.73
C GLU A 144 7.12 12.32 4.48
N PHE A 145 8.44 12.40 4.28
CA PHE A 145 9.05 13.12 3.15
C PHE A 145 9.00 12.31 1.86
N PHE A 146 9.04 10.99 1.96
CA PHE A 146 9.09 10.09 0.81
C PHE A 146 7.69 9.81 0.23
N VAL A 147 6.66 9.67 1.06
CA VAL A 147 5.33 9.25 0.61
C VAL A 147 4.65 10.32 -0.26
N GLU A 148 4.91 11.61 -0.02
CA GLU A 148 4.26 12.71 -0.76
C GLU A 148 4.70 12.81 -2.23
N GLY A 149 5.94 12.43 -2.56
CA GLY A 149 6.48 12.55 -3.93
C GLY A 149 6.14 11.40 -4.87
N LEU A 150 5.77 10.24 -4.32
CA LEU A 150 5.61 8.99 -5.09
C LEU A 150 4.46 8.97 -6.12
N PRO A 151 3.30 9.60 -5.91
CA PRO A 151 2.20 9.54 -6.89
C PRO A 151 2.60 10.02 -8.28
N ARG A 152 3.39 11.11 -8.36
CA ARG A 152 3.90 11.67 -9.62
C ARG A 152 4.87 10.73 -10.32
N ILE A 153 5.67 10.00 -9.54
CA ILE A 153 6.67 9.08 -10.07
C ILE A 153 6.02 7.80 -10.63
N GLY A 154 4.86 7.41 -10.09
CA GLY A 154 4.10 6.25 -10.57
C GLY A 154 3.69 6.34 -12.03
N GLU A 155 3.45 7.55 -12.55
CA GLU A 155 3.04 7.78 -13.94
C GLU A 155 4.11 7.32 -14.95
N TYR A 156 5.39 7.59 -14.69
CA TYR A 156 6.52 7.12 -15.52
C TYR A 156 6.51 5.60 -15.74
N TYR A 157 6.22 4.83 -14.70
CA TYR A 157 6.17 3.37 -14.82
C TYR A 157 4.95 2.90 -15.59
N VAL A 158 3.79 3.51 -15.33
CA VAL A 158 2.54 3.15 -16.01
C VAL A 158 2.63 3.45 -17.49
N ASP A 159 3.12 4.63 -17.85
CA ASP A 159 3.30 5.06 -19.23
C ASP A 159 4.36 4.21 -19.94
N GLY A 160 5.46 3.90 -19.26
CA GLY A 160 6.47 3.01 -19.82
C GLY A 160 5.95 1.60 -20.10
N ILE A 161 5.21 1.00 -19.16
CA ILE A 161 4.55 -0.30 -19.38
C ILE A 161 3.53 -0.20 -20.52
N ARG A 162 2.76 0.90 -20.58
CA ARG A 162 1.77 1.15 -21.65
C ARG A 162 2.44 1.22 -23.02
N PHE A 163 3.52 1.99 -23.18
CA PHE A 163 4.23 2.13 -24.45
C PHE A 163 4.75 0.78 -24.96
N ALA A 164 5.34 -0.04 -24.10
CA ALA A 164 5.83 -1.36 -24.50
C ALA A 164 4.67 -2.32 -24.87
N TRP A 165 3.58 -2.26 -24.12
CA TRP A 165 2.43 -3.15 -24.31
C TRP A 165 1.58 -2.81 -25.53
N GLU A 166 1.21 -1.54 -25.69
CA GLU A 166 0.40 -1.06 -26.82
C GLU A 166 1.22 -1.03 -28.11
N GLY A 167 2.53 -0.79 -28.01
CA GLY A 167 3.43 -0.79 -29.15
C GLY A 167 3.77 -2.16 -29.72
N THR A 168 3.46 -3.25 -29.01
CA THR A 168 3.59 -4.63 -29.52
C THR A 168 2.25 -5.10 -30.08
N CYS A 169 2.20 -5.44 -31.37
CA CYS A 169 0.97 -5.81 -32.05
C CYS A 169 1.07 -7.07 -32.92
N GLY A 170 -0.11 -7.62 -33.25
CA GLY A 170 -0.26 -8.81 -34.07
C GLY A 170 0.13 -10.14 -33.39
N ASN A 171 -0.39 -11.24 -33.91
CA ASN A 171 0.21 -12.56 -33.63
C ASN A 171 1.36 -12.75 -34.62
N GLU A 172 2.43 -13.43 -34.21
CA GLU A 172 3.45 -13.86 -35.18
C GLU A 172 2.77 -14.60 -36.34
N GLY A 173 2.86 -14.03 -37.54
CA GLY A 173 2.39 -14.69 -38.77
C GLY A 173 0.94 -14.47 -39.22
N THR A 174 0.09 -13.69 -38.53
CA THR A 174 -1.29 -13.44 -39.03
C THR A 174 -1.65 -11.95 -39.09
N GLY A 175 -1.48 -11.34 -40.27
CA GLY A 175 -2.07 -10.05 -40.65
C GLY A 175 -1.07 -9.04 -41.25
N PRO A 176 -1.24 -8.57 -42.51
CA PRO A 176 -0.34 -7.59 -43.12
C PRO A 176 -0.48 -6.14 -42.59
N PHE A 177 -1.41 -5.89 -41.67
CA PHE A 177 -1.87 -4.53 -41.33
C PHE A 177 -1.47 -4.02 -39.93
N CYS A 178 -0.74 -4.80 -39.12
CA CYS A 178 -0.15 -4.29 -37.89
C CYS A 178 1.32 -4.69 -37.77
N ARG A 179 2.20 -3.70 -37.60
CA ARG A 179 3.62 -3.88 -37.28
C ARG A 179 3.88 -3.27 -35.91
N ASP A 180 4.73 -3.93 -35.12
CA ASP A 180 5.21 -3.37 -33.86
C ASP A 180 5.75 -1.95 -34.10
N ASP A 181 5.45 -1.05 -33.17
CA ASP A 181 6.05 0.28 -33.19
C ASP A 181 7.56 0.14 -32.92
N PRO A 182 8.43 0.52 -33.88
CA PRO A 182 9.87 0.36 -33.74
C PRO A 182 10.45 1.16 -32.57
N TYR A 183 9.73 2.17 -32.06
CA TYR A 183 10.15 3.00 -30.94
C TYR A 183 9.51 2.61 -29.60
N ALA A 184 8.64 1.61 -29.55
CA ALA A 184 7.88 1.25 -28.36
C ALA A 184 8.78 0.94 -27.16
N ILE A 185 9.75 0.03 -27.35
CA ILE A 185 10.69 -0.39 -26.31
C ILE A 185 11.58 0.78 -25.91
N SER A 186 12.05 1.60 -26.85
CA SER A 186 12.91 2.74 -26.53
C SER A 186 12.18 3.82 -25.72
N ARG A 187 10.91 4.13 -26.07
CA ARG A 187 10.07 5.08 -25.32
C ARG A 187 9.74 4.54 -23.92
N ALA A 188 9.40 3.25 -23.85
CA ALA A 188 9.16 2.57 -22.58
C ALA A 188 10.39 2.59 -21.68
N THR A 189 11.56 2.25 -22.23
CA THR A 189 12.85 2.27 -21.54
C THR A 189 13.13 3.65 -20.95
N HIS A 190 12.96 4.71 -21.74
CA HIS A 190 13.20 6.07 -21.29
C HIS A 190 12.28 6.47 -20.11
N GLN A 191 10.98 6.20 -20.22
CA GLN A 191 10.01 6.50 -19.17
C GLN A 191 10.31 5.72 -17.89
N ILE A 192 10.54 4.42 -17.99
CA ILE A 192 10.87 3.59 -16.82
C ILE A 192 12.19 4.04 -16.20
N ALA A 193 13.21 4.39 -16.99
CA ALA A 193 14.49 4.88 -16.50
C ALA A 193 14.34 6.22 -15.75
N GLN A 194 13.53 7.14 -16.27
CA GLN A 194 13.18 8.39 -15.57
C GLN A 194 12.49 8.09 -14.25
N GLY A 195 11.51 7.18 -14.24
CA GLY A 195 10.88 6.71 -13.01
C GLY A 195 11.90 6.16 -12.00
N HIS A 196 12.92 5.41 -12.44
CA HIS A 196 13.96 4.90 -11.55
C HIS A 196 14.80 6.02 -10.94
N VAL A 197 15.23 6.96 -11.77
CA VAL A 197 16.01 8.14 -11.33
C VAL A 197 15.23 8.95 -10.31
N GLU A 198 13.96 9.26 -10.60
CA GLU A 198 13.13 10.09 -9.73
C GLU A 198 12.86 9.42 -8.37
N VAL A 199 12.68 8.09 -8.31
CA VAL A 199 12.56 7.38 -7.01
C VAL A 199 13.83 7.57 -6.17
N VAL A 200 15.01 7.43 -6.79
CA VAL A 200 16.28 7.61 -6.08
C VAL A 200 16.49 9.06 -5.65
N VAL A 201 16.17 10.03 -6.52
CA VAL A 201 16.24 11.46 -6.18
C VAL A 201 15.31 11.79 -5.02
N LEU A 202 14.07 11.29 -5.04
CA LEU A 202 13.11 11.46 -3.96
C LEU A 202 13.59 10.83 -2.65
N LEU A 203 14.21 9.66 -2.72
CA LEU A 203 14.81 8.98 -1.57
C LEU A 203 15.93 9.82 -0.95
N LEU A 204 16.86 10.30 -1.77
CA LEU A 204 17.98 11.14 -1.32
C LEU A 204 17.47 12.49 -0.79
N GLY A 205 16.46 13.09 -1.43
CA GLY A 205 15.83 14.32 -0.95
C GLY A 205 15.11 14.14 0.38
N ALA A 206 14.48 13.00 0.61
CA ALA A 206 13.86 12.65 1.90
C ALA A 206 14.92 12.47 3.00
N ILE A 207 16.07 11.87 2.68
CA ILE A 207 17.23 11.79 3.58
C ILE A 207 17.74 13.19 3.91
N VAL A 208 17.98 14.04 2.90
CA VAL A 208 18.44 15.43 3.11
C VAL A 208 17.45 16.20 3.98
N SER A 209 16.14 16.11 3.69
CA SER A 209 15.08 16.75 4.47
C SER A 209 15.07 16.29 5.93
N TYR A 210 15.36 15.01 6.18
CA TYR A 210 15.52 14.50 7.53
C TYR A 210 16.78 15.06 8.20
N LEU A 211 17.91 15.10 7.51
CA LEU A 211 19.19 15.56 8.06
C LEU A 211 19.23 17.06 8.35
N THR A 212 18.45 17.86 7.60
CA THR A 212 18.40 19.31 7.76
C THR A 212 17.31 19.78 8.71
N ARG A 213 16.38 18.90 9.13
CA ARG A 213 15.38 19.26 10.15
C ARG A 213 16.07 19.47 11.50
N GLY A 214 15.61 20.43 12.31
CA GLY A 214 16.25 20.81 13.59
C GLY A 214 16.33 19.73 14.69
N ARG A 215 15.92 18.49 14.40
CA ARG A 215 16.04 17.29 15.27
C ARG A 215 16.55 16.05 14.51
N GLY A 216 17.04 16.18 13.29
CA GLY A 216 17.59 15.07 12.50
C GLY A 216 18.96 14.66 13.00
N ASP A 217 19.17 13.36 13.21
CA ASP A 217 20.49 12.79 13.53
C ASP A 217 20.84 11.70 12.52
N ALA A 218 21.92 11.92 11.76
CA ALA A 218 22.38 11.01 10.72
C ALA A 218 22.67 9.60 11.27
N ARG A 219 23.17 9.51 12.51
CA ARG A 219 23.50 8.23 13.16
C ARG A 219 22.24 7.45 13.53
N VAL A 220 21.20 8.14 14.00
CA VAL A 220 19.91 7.52 14.29
C VAL A 220 19.28 6.98 13.00
N LEU A 221 19.28 7.77 11.94
CA LEU A 221 18.77 7.32 10.64
C LEU A 221 19.57 6.13 10.09
N ALA A 222 20.90 6.18 10.15
CA ALA A 222 21.74 5.06 9.73
C ALA A 222 21.49 3.78 10.56
N GLN A 223 21.23 3.93 11.86
CA GLN A 223 20.88 2.81 12.74
C GLN A 223 19.54 2.18 12.37
N GLU A 224 18.52 2.98 12.01
CA GLU A 224 17.25 2.46 11.51
C GLU A 224 17.44 1.69 10.19
N MET A 225 18.23 2.25 9.27
CA MET A 225 18.49 1.65 7.96
C MET A 225 19.25 0.33 8.07
N ALA A 226 20.09 0.19 9.10
CA ALA A 226 20.83 -1.03 9.41
C ALA A 226 19.93 -2.23 9.74
N ALA A 227 18.62 -2.04 9.96
CA ALA A 227 17.64 -3.12 10.08
C ALA A 227 17.53 -3.99 8.81
N SER A 228 18.10 -3.54 7.69
CA SER A 228 18.19 -4.29 6.45
C SER A 228 19.62 -4.26 5.88
N ARG A 229 20.04 -5.33 5.19
CA ARG A 229 21.37 -5.36 4.54
C ARG A 229 21.54 -4.26 3.48
N LYS A 230 20.45 -3.94 2.76
CA LYS A 230 20.43 -2.89 1.72
C LYS A 230 20.46 -1.50 2.35
N GLY A 231 19.63 -1.26 3.36
CA GLY A 231 19.63 -0.03 4.13
C GLY A 231 20.94 0.22 4.88
N ALA A 232 21.59 -0.81 5.43
CA ALA A 232 22.89 -0.68 6.09
C ALA A 232 23.96 -0.06 5.18
N ARG A 233 24.04 -0.50 3.92
CA ARG A 233 24.99 0.06 2.93
C ARG A 233 24.66 1.51 2.60
N LEU A 234 23.39 1.82 2.36
CA LEU A 234 22.94 3.19 2.10
C LEU A 234 23.17 4.11 3.30
N GLY A 235 22.94 3.62 4.53
CA GLY A 235 23.18 4.37 5.77
C GLY A 235 24.65 4.65 6.01
N GLN A 236 25.54 3.68 5.74
CA GLN A 236 26.99 3.87 5.79
C GLN A 236 27.47 4.91 4.77
N TRP A 237 26.99 4.80 3.52
CA TRP A 237 27.29 5.78 2.47
C TRP A 237 26.78 7.18 2.85
N MET A 238 25.55 7.27 3.36
CA MET A 238 24.96 8.54 3.83
C MET A 238 25.83 9.19 4.91
N LEU A 239 26.35 8.43 5.89
CA LEU A 239 27.24 8.95 6.93
C LEU A 239 28.57 9.46 6.37
N GLN A 240 29.11 8.81 5.34
CA GLN A 240 30.36 9.22 4.69
C GLN A 240 30.18 10.49 3.84
N HIS A 241 28.98 10.68 3.27
CA HIS A 241 28.68 11.76 2.33
C HIS A 241 27.68 12.80 2.88
N GLU A 242 27.50 12.86 4.20
CA GLU A 242 26.49 13.71 4.87
C GLU A 242 26.59 15.19 4.46
N GLU A 243 27.80 15.77 4.54
CA GLU A 243 28.03 17.18 4.21
C GLU A 243 27.88 17.46 2.72
N GLY A 244 28.20 16.49 1.86
CA GLY A 244 27.97 16.58 0.41
C GLY A 244 26.48 16.58 0.09
N LEU A 245 25.71 15.69 0.72
CA LEU A 245 24.26 15.58 0.57
C LEU A 245 23.55 16.87 0.99
N LYS A 246 23.91 17.46 2.14
CA LYS A 246 23.30 18.71 2.63
C LYS A 246 23.54 19.89 1.70
N LYS A 247 24.66 19.93 0.97
CA LYS A 247 25.04 21.05 0.09
C LYS A 247 24.36 21.02 -1.28
N ARG A 248 23.64 19.95 -1.63
CA ARG A 248 23.00 19.80 -2.94
C ARG A 248 21.63 20.49 -2.98
N PRO A 249 21.47 21.60 -3.72
CA PRO A 249 20.20 22.32 -3.78
C PRO A 249 19.12 21.55 -4.55
N ASP A 250 19.49 20.63 -5.46
CA ASP A 250 18.56 19.80 -6.21
C ASP A 250 17.90 18.70 -5.36
N LEU A 251 18.41 18.44 -4.16
CA LEU A 251 17.83 17.51 -3.17
C LEU A 251 17.10 18.24 -2.03
N GLN A 252 17.23 19.55 -1.94
CA GLN A 252 16.54 20.35 -0.93
C GLN A 252 15.13 20.69 -1.43
N VAL A 253 14.11 20.17 -0.75
CA VAL A 253 12.73 20.61 -0.99
C VAL A 253 12.60 22.02 -0.38
N PRO A 254 12.06 23.02 -1.10
CA PRO A 254 11.83 24.34 -0.54
C PRO A 254 11.00 24.23 0.73
N GLU A 255 11.51 24.78 1.83
CA GLU A 255 10.80 24.87 3.10
C GLU A 255 9.40 25.43 2.83
N ARG A 256 8.35 24.65 3.13
CA ARG A 256 6.96 25.09 3.04
C ARG A 256 6.79 26.26 4.03
N ARG A 257 6.98 27.49 3.55
CA ARG A 257 6.47 28.70 4.21
C ARG A 257 4.97 28.51 4.36
N LYS A 258 4.51 28.23 5.58
CA LYS A 258 3.14 28.57 5.98
C LYS A 258 2.97 30.08 5.74
N GLY A 259 2.22 30.47 4.71
CA GLY A 259 1.92 31.88 4.47
C GLY A 259 1.14 32.10 3.17
N ALA A 260 -0.06 32.66 3.34
CA ALA A 260 -0.92 33.35 2.36
C ALA A 260 -1.72 32.51 1.36
N MET A 261 -2.97 32.21 1.74
CA MET A 261 -4.18 32.59 0.99
C MET A 261 -5.40 32.46 1.93
N ASP A 262 -5.84 33.60 2.49
CA ASP A 262 -7.20 33.84 3.03
C ASP A 262 -8.17 33.87 1.83
N ASP A 263 -9.37 33.28 1.83
CA ASP A 263 -10.56 33.55 2.67
C ASP A 263 -11.65 32.46 2.40
N PRO A 264 -12.79 32.36 3.13
CA PRO A 264 -12.96 32.29 4.58
C PRO A 264 -13.79 31.05 5.00
N GLN A 265 -13.38 30.32 6.04
CA GLN A 265 -14.32 29.51 6.85
C GLN A 265 -14.47 30.15 8.24
N PRO A 266 -15.69 30.18 8.82
CA PRO A 266 -15.95 30.99 10.01
C PRO A 266 -15.22 30.48 11.27
N VAL A 267 -14.36 31.35 11.82
CA VAL A 267 -14.13 31.70 13.24
C VAL A 267 -14.72 30.71 14.28
N GLN A 268 -13.93 29.76 14.83
CA GLN A 268 -13.19 29.78 16.12
C GLN A 268 -14.03 29.42 17.38
N PRO A 269 -13.46 28.93 18.53
CA PRO A 269 -12.11 29.23 19.03
C PRO A 269 -11.26 28.09 19.65
N ASN A 270 -9.96 28.18 19.33
CA ASN A 270 -8.83 28.28 20.25
C ASN A 270 -8.52 27.12 21.22
N ARG A 271 -7.41 26.41 20.97
CA ARG A 271 -6.46 26.07 22.04
C ARG A 271 -5.03 25.99 21.53
N GLN A 272 -4.19 26.78 22.17
CA GLN A 272 -2.78 27.00 21.89
C GLN A 272 -1.96 25.71 21.98
N ALA A 273 -1.02 25.57 21.05
CA ALA A 273 0.08 24.64 21.14
C ALA A 273 1.20 25.25 21.99
N GLY A 274 1.56 24.57 23.07
CA GLY A 274 2.75 24.83 23.88
C GLY A 274 3.50 23.51 24.11
N LYS A 275 4.80 23.54 23.83
CA LYS A 275 5.86 22.55 24.14
C LYS A 275 5.75 22.08 25.61
N ASP A 276 6.08 20.86 26.03
CA ASP A 276 7.36 20.14 25.94
C ASP A 276 7.16 18.65 26.31
N LYS A 277 8.23 17.86 26.20
CA LYS A 277 8.39 16.45 26.59
C LYS A 277 7.61 16.05 27.87
N GLU A 278 6.66 15.14 27.73
CA GLU A 278 6.17 14.32 28.83
C GLU A 278 5.63 12.98 28.29
N HIS A 279 5.69 11.94 29.12
CA HIS A 279 5.13 10.60 28.88
C HIS A 279 3.74 10.68 28.25
N PRO A 280 3.26 9.66 27.50
CA PRO A 280 1.93 9.68 26.88
C PRO A 280 0.86 9.60 27.98
N THR A 281 0.62 10.70 28.65
CA THR A 281 -0.59 10.96 29.42
C THR A 281 -1.70 11.07 28.39
N GLY A 282 -2.71 10.22 28.56
CA GLY A 282 -3.83 10.11 27.63
C GLY A 282 -4.58 11.43 27.47
N LYS A 283 -5.59 11.43 26.60
CA LYS A 283 -6.50 12.57 26.43
C LYS A 283 -7.01 13.04 27.81
N PRO A 284 -7.20 14.36 28.04
CA PRO A 284 -7.76 14.85 29.29
C PRO A 284 -9.10 14.15 29.59
N GLY A 285 -9.21 13.50 30.76
CA GLY A 285 -10.37 12.67 31.10
C GLY A 285 -10.33 11.27 30.48
N SER A 286 -9.17 10.60 30.50
CA SER A 286 -9.05 9.18 30.18
C SER A 286 -8.31 8.46 31.29
N MET A 287 -8.60 7.16 31.45
CA MET A 287 -7.92 6.33 32.45
C MET A 287 -6.39 6.28 32.19
N PRO A 288 -5.56 5.95 33.19
CA PRO A 288 -4.16 5.58 32.98
C PRO A 288 -3.98 4.55 31.85
N LEU A 289 -2.90 4.69 31.08
CA LEU A 289 -2.63 3.81 29.94
C LEU A 289 -2.53 2.35 30.40
N HIS A 290 -3.42 1.50 29.91
CA HIS A 290 -3.34 0.06 30.08
C HIS A 290 -2.88 -0.61 28.78
N THR A 291 -1.79 -1.37 28.85
CA THR A 291 -1.27 -2.12 27.69
C THR A 291 -1.72 -3.57 27.80
N VAL A 292 -2.56 -4.00 26.86
CA VAL A 292 -3.05 -5.39 26.80
C VAL A 292 -1.92 -6.31 26.29
N ALA A 293 -1.90 -7.55 26.76
CA ALA A 293 -0.99 -8.58 26.27
C ALA A 293 -0.97 -8.64 24.73
N CYS A 294 0.23 -8.70 24.15
CA CYS A 294 0.46 -8.62 22.72
C CYS A 294 -0.38 -9.65 21.93
N PHE A 295 -0.80 -9.32 20.72
CA PHE A 295 -1.55 -10.22 19.83
C PHE A 295 -0.61 -10.93 18.86
N LYS A 296 -0.68 -12.26 18.81
CA LYS A 296 0.19 -13.10 17.98
C LYS A 296 -0.26 -13.06 16.51
N ALA A 297 0.67 -12.78 15.61
CA ALA A 297 0.49 -12.86 14.16
C ALA A 297 1.29 -14.01 13.53
N ASP A 298 1.72 -14.97 14.35
CA ASP A 298 2.55 -16.13 13.99
C ASP A 298 1.91 -17.03 12.93
N LYS A 299 0.58 -17.16 12.94
CA LYS A 299 -0.18 -17.93 11.95
C LYS A 299 -0.46 -17.18 10.64
N LEU A 300 0.03 -15.95 10.52
CA LEU A 300 -0.15 -15.13 9.33
C LEU A 300 1.16 -14.96 8.57
N PRO A 301 1.13 -15.00 7.23
CA PRO A 301 2.29 -14.59 6.45
C PRO A 301 2.63 -13.14 6.79
N ALA A 302 3.92 -12.79 6.76
CA ALA A 302 4.39 -11.43 7.08
C ALA A 302 3.72 -10.35 6.20
N SER A 303 3.25 -10.70 4.99
CA SER A 303 2.47 -9.81 4.12
C SER A 303 1.20 -9.27 4.77
N LYS A 304 0.63 -10.03 5.71
CA LYS A 304 -0.60 -9.68 6.42
C LYS A 304 -0.35 -8.96 7.75
N HIS A 305 0.90 -8.76 8.16
CA HIS A 305 1.20 -8.10 9.43
C HIS A 305 0.78 -6.63 9.43
N GLY A 306 0.91 -5.91 8.31
CA GLY A 306 0.40 -4.54 8.20
C GLY A 306 -1.13 -4.46 8.33
N GLU A 307 -1.87 -5.39 7.74
CA GLU A 307 -3.34 -5.48 7.92
C GLU A 307 -3.73 -5.94 9.32
N PHE A 308 -2.92 -6.83 9.92
CA PHE A 308 -3.09 -7.23 11.31
C PHE A 308 -2.96 -6.03 12.24
N GLU A 309 -1.92 -5.22 12.07
CA GLU A 309 -1.73 -3.99 12.83
C GLU A 309 -2.83 -2.97 12.55
N ARG A 310 -3.30 -2.83 11.29
CA ARG A 310 -4.42 -1.95 10.94
C ARG A 310 -5.72 -2.37 11.63
N GLN A 311 -6.08 -3.66 11.57
CA GLN A 311 -7.27 -4.19 12.23
C GLN A 311 -7.14 -4.09 13.75
N LEU A 312 -5.98 -4.39 14.31
CA LEU A 312 -5.71 -4.26 15.75
C LEU A 312 -5.79 -2.80 16.20
N LYS A 313 -5.33 -1.85 15.39
CA LYS A 313 -5.52 -0.42 15.64
C LYS A 313 -7.00 -0.05 15.60
N GLY A 314 -7.77 -0.59 14.66
CA GLY A 314 -9.24 -0.41 14.63
C GLY A 314 -9.92 -0.87 15.92
N GLN A 315 -9.48 -2.00 16.47
CA GLN A 315 -9.93 -2.49 17.77
C GLN A 315 -9.55 -1.53 18.91
N GLN A 316 -8.30 -1.07 18.94
CA GLN A 316 -7.80 -0.14 19.95
C GLN A 316 -8.56 1.20 19.90
N ASP A 317 -8.72 1.77 18.71
CA ASP A 317 -9.45 3.01 18.51
C ASP A 317 -10.93 2.85 18.90
N GLY A 318 -11.51 1.67 18.66
CA GLY A 318 -12.86 1.32 19.09
C GLY A 318 -12.99 1.28 20.61
N LEU A 319 -12.07 0.60 21.31
CA LEU A 319 -12.02 0.59 22.77
C LEU A 319 -11.86 2.01 23.33
N ASN A 320 -10.94 2.80 22.79
CA ASN A 320 -10.64 4.15 23.30
C ASN A 320 -11.72 5.20 22.96
N ARG A 321 -12.81 4.79 22.30
CA ARG A 321 -14.04 5.60 22.15
C ARG A 321 -15.09 5.31 23.21
N LEU A 322 -14.95 4.20 23.94
CA LEU A 322 -15.85 3.84 25.03
C LEU A 322 -15.42 4.56 26.31
N THR A 323 -16.39 4.94 27.12
CA THR A 323 -16.12 5.27 28.53
C THR A 323 -15.84 4.00 29.33
N VAL A 324 -15.23 4.17 30.51
CA VAL A 324 -15.08 3.08 31.48
C VAL A 324 -16.42 2.40 31.78
N GLU A 325 -17.47 3.20 32.03
CA GLU A 325 -18.83 2.73 32.30
C GLU A 325 -19.42 1.97 31.11
N GLU A 326 -19.33 2.54 29.89
CA GLU A 326 -19.85 1.88 28.69
C GLU A 326 -19.16 0.54 28.42
N PHE A 327 -17.84 0.46 28.65
CA PHE A 327 -17.12 -0.79 28.47
C PHE A 327 -17.55 -1.85 29.49
N LEU A 328 -17.61 -1.51 30.78
CA LEU A 328 -18.02 -2.45 31.83
C LEU A 328 -19.46 -2.92 31.62
N GLU A 329 -20.36 -2.01 31.22
CA GLU A 329 -21.75 -2.35 30.88
C GLU A 329 -21.82 -3.28 29.66
N ASN A 330 -21.05 -3.03 28.60
CA ASN A 330 -21.04 -3.90 27.42
C ASN A 330 -20.45 -5.29 27.72
N ILE A 331 -19.52 -5.40 28.67
CA ILE A 331 -18.96 -6.68 29.12
C ILE A 331 -19.97 -7.44 30.00
N ALA A 332 -20.65 -6.75 30.92
CA ALA A 332 -21.66 -7.34 31.78
C ALA A 332 -22.91 -7.79 30.99
N ASN A 333 -23.30 -7.00 29.98
CA ASN A 333 -24.47 -7.20 29.15
C ASN A 333 -24.08 -7.35 27.66
N PRO A 334 -23.40 -8.45 27.27
CA PRO A 334 -22.88 -8.61 25.92
C PRO A 334 -24.01 -8.72 24.89
N ILE A 335 -23.95 -7.87 23.87
CA ILE A 335 -24.90 -7.88 22.76
C ILE A 335 -24.75 -9.18 21.97
N LYS A 336 -25.88 -9.85 21.73
CA LYS A 336 -25.92 -11.01 20.83
C LYS A 336 -25.76 -10.54 19.38
N ARG A 337 -24.80 -11.15 18.67
CA ARG A 337 -24.57 -10.93 17.23
C ARG A 337 -25.85 -11.22 16.43
N ASP A 338 -26.32 -10.24 15.65
CA ASP A 338 -27.35 -10.45 14.63
C ASP A 338 -26.66 -10.70 13.26
N PRO A 339 -26.78 -11.91 12.68
CA PRO A 339 -26.25 -12.19 11.34
C PRO A 339 -26.76 -11.21 10.26
N LYS A 340 -27.94 -10.61 10.45
CA LYS A 340 -28.51 -9.62 9.52
C LYS A 340 -27.68 -8.34 9.45
N THR A 341 -27.04 -7.92 10.55
CA THR A 341 -26.19 -6.73 10.60
C THR A 341 -25.02 -6.87 9.63
N ALA A 342 -24.24 -7.94 9.76
CA ALA A 342 -23.13 -8.24 8.87
C ALA A 342 -23.60 -8.49 7.43
N ARG A 343 -24.73 -9.18 7.24
CA ARG A 343 -25.30 -9.43 5.90
C ARG A 343 -25.69 -8.13 5.19
N LYS A 344 -26.35 -7.20 5.89
CA LYS A 344 -26.77 -5.90 5.35
C LYS A 344 -25.55 -5.04 4.98
N ALA A 345 -24.56 -4.97 5.86
CA ALA A 345 -23.33 -4.25 5.58
C ALA A 345 -22.58 -4.84 4.37
N ARG A 346 -22.45 -6.17 4.31
CA ARG A 346 -21.83 -6.87 3.18
C ARG A 346 -22.58 -6.65 1.87
N GLN A 347 -23.92 -6.69 1.90
CA GLN A 347 -24.74 -6.42 0.71
C GLN A 347 -24.54 -4.99 0.20
N LYS A 348 -24.53 -4.01 1.12
CA LYS A 348 -24.25 -2.61 0.78
C LYS A 348 -22.87 -2.46 0.12
N LEU A 349 -21.82 -3.04 0.74
CA LEU A 349 -20.47 -3.00 0.17
C LEU A 349 -20.43 -3.69 -1.20
N TYR A 350 -21.06 -4.84 -1.35
CA TYR A 350 -21.16 -5.56 -2.62
C TYR A 350 -21.81 -4.69 -3.70
N ASP A 351 -22.93 -4.02 -3.39
CA ASP A 351 -23.61 -3.14 -4.34
C ASP A 351 -22.76 -1.92 -4.72
N ASP A 352 -22.05 -1.34 -3.75
CA ASP A 352 -21.13 -0.23 -3.98
C ASP A 352 -19.91 -0.66 -4.81
N LEU A 353 -19.37 -1.86 -4.57
CA LEU A 353 -18.30 -2.45 -5.38
C LEU A 353 -18.78 -2.74 -6.80
N ARG A 354 -19.96 -3.35 -6.95
CA ARG A 354 -20.57 -3.64 -8.26
C ARG A 354 -20.83 -2.35 -9.04
N LYS A 355 -21.43 -1.33 -8.42
CA LYS A 355 -21.66 -0.02 -9.07
C LYS A 355 -20.36 0.66 -9.46
N ARG A 356 -19.35 0.64 -8.59
CA ARG A 356 -18.02 1.19 -8.88
C ARG A 356 -17.32 0.45 -10.01
N ALA A 357 -17.40 -0.88 -10.02
CA ALA A 357 -16.89 -1.71 -11.10
C ALA A 357 -17.61 -1.39 -12.42
N TYR A 358 -18.94 -1.37 -12.42
CA TYR A 358 -19.75 -1.07 -13.60
C TYR A 358 -19.43 0.31 -14.20
N ARG A 359 -19.31 1.35 -13.36
CA ARG A 359 -18.98 2.73 -13.80
C ARG A 359 -17.59 2.87 -14.42
N LYS A 360 -16.69 1.91 -14.18
CA LYS A 360 -15.32 1.91 -14.69
C LYS A 360 -15.14 1.10 -15.96
N LEU A 361 -16.20 0.41 -16.40
CA LEU A 361 -16.21 -0.28 -17.68
C LEU A 361 -16.46 0.73 -18.83
N PRO A 362 -15.96 0.45 -20.04
CA PRO A 362 -16.21 1.28 -21.21
C PRO A 362 -17.70 1.54 -21.44
N LYS A 363 -18.06 2.77 -21.83
CA LYS A 363 -19.48 3.18 -21.99
C LYS A 363 -20.17 2.48 -23.16
N ASP A 364 -19.39 2.06 -24.14
CA ASP A 364 -19.74 1.33 -25.34
C ASP A 364 -19.82 -0.19 -25.12
N MET A 365 -19.37 -0.70 -23.97
CA MET A 365 -19.50 -2.11 -23.62
C MET A 365 -20.97 -2.54 -23.50
N ASN A 366 -21.28 -3.75 -23.99
CA ASN A 366 -22.61 -4.32 -23.86
C ASN A 366 -23.11 -4.29 -22.39
N PRO A 367 -24.28 -3.70 -22.09
CA PRO A 367 -24.76 -3.57 -20.72
C PRO A 367 -24.96 -4.89 -19.96
N VAL A 368 -25.28 -5.99 -20.67
CA VAL A 368 -25.42 -7.32 -20.07
C VAL A 368 -24.05 -7.84 -19.62
N GLU A 369 -23.04 -7.69 -20.47
CA GLU A 369 -21.67 -8.10 -20.18
C GLU A 369 -21.04 -7.23 -19.10
N ALA A 370 -21.24 -5.92 -19.15
CA ALA A 370 -20.79 -5.00 -18.12
C ALA A 370 -21.38 -5.33 -16.74
N ARG A 371 -22.66 -5.74 -16.69
CA ARG A 371 -23.30 -6.25 -15.46
C ARG A 371 -22.67 -7.56 -14.98
N LYS A 372 -22.33 -8.48 -15.88
CA LYS A 372 -21.67 -9.75 -15.53
C LYS A 372 -20.28 -9.51 -14.95
N ILE A 373 -19.44 -8.72 -15.63
CA ILE A 373 -18.06 -8.41 -15.21
C ILE A 373 -18.05 -7.69 -13.85
N SER A 374 -18.87 -6.63 -13.71
CA SER A 374 -18.96 -5.89 -12.44
C SER A 374 -19.46 -6.74 -11.28
N THR A 375 -20.37 -7.68 -11.55
CA THR A 375 -20.84 -8.65 -10.56
C THR A 375 -19.74 -9.61 -10.13
N MET A 376 -18.96 -10.16 -11.08
CA MET A 376 -17.86 -11.07 -10.76
C MET A 376 -16.77 -10.37 -9.92
N GLN A 377 -16.38 -9.14 -10.29
CA GLN A 377 -15.38 -8.37 -9.54
C GLN A 377 -15.81 -8.05 -8.11
N ALA A 378 -17.08 -7.68 -7.94
CA ALA A 378 -17.65 -7.44 -6.63
C ALA A 378 -17.65 -8.73 -5.78
N LYS A 379 -18.03 -9.87 -6.36
CA LYS A 379 -17.99 -11.17 -5.67
C LYS A 379 -16.58 -11.56 -5.26
N GLU A 380 -15.62 -11.42 -6.16
CA GLU A 380 -14.21 -11.78 -5.91
C GLU A 380 -13.62 -10.94 -4.77
N THR A 381 -13.82 -9.62 -4.82
CA THR A 381 -13.36 -8.72 -3.74
C THR A 381 -14.02 -9.10 -2.40
N MET A 382 -15.33 -9.35 -2.41
CA MET A 382 -16.10 -9.69 -1.21
C MET A 382 -15.71 -11.04 -0.59
N SER A 383 -15.12 -11.96 -1.35
CA SER A 383 -14.68 -13.27 -0.86
C SER A 383 -13.51 -13.16 0.15
N SER A 384 -12.67 -12.15 -0.04
CA SER A 384 -11.47 -11.89 0.78
C SER A 384 -11.76 -11.09 2.06
N LEU A 385 -12.89 -10.39 2.12
CA LEU A 385 -13.21 -9.44 3.19
C LEU A 385 -14.12 -10.05 4.26
N ALA A 386 -13.89 -9.69 5.52
CA ALA A 386 -14.81 -9.84 6.64
C ALA A 386 -15.39 -8.47 7.04
N ALA A 387 -16.63 -8.47 7.51
CA ALA A 387 -17.20 -7.31 8.20
C ALA A 387 -16.62 -7.27 9.61
N LEU A 388 -16.13 -6.09 10.02
CA LEU A 388 -15.40 -5.92 11.29
C LEU A 388 -16.24 -5.14 12.30
N HIS A 389 -16.24 -5.65 13.54
CA HIS A 389 -16.69 -4.94 14.72
C HIS A 389 -15.47 -4.30 15.38
N ASN A 390 -15.50 -2.98 15.61
CA ASN A 390 -14.41 -2.24 16.27
C ASN A 390 -14.98 -1.44 17.47
N PRO A 391 -14.83 -1.93 18.71
CA PRO A 391 -14.13 -3.16 19.09
C PRO A 391 -14.95 -4.44 18.81
N ASP A 392 -14.31 -5.60 18.92
CA ASP A 392 -14.91 -6.92 18.78
C ASP A 392 -16.01 -7.09 19.84
N LEU A 393 -17.07 -7.84 19.53
CA LEU A 393 -18.16 -8.11 20.46
C LEU A 393 -17.66 -8.79 21.75
N ILE A 394 -16.61 -9.62 21.67
CA ILE A 394 -15.97 -10.23 22.85
C ILE A 394 -15.32 -9.16 23.73
N ALA A 395 -14.85 -8.05 23.15
CA ALA A 395 -14.17 -6.96 23.83
C ALA A 395 -15.10 -5.76 24.12
N GLY A 396 -16.40 -6.00 24.30
CA GLY A 396 -17.37 -4.96 24.63
C GLY A 396 -17.82 -4.11 23.42
N GLY A 397 -17.69 -4.65 22.21
CA GLY A 397 -18.19 -4.03 20.98
C GLY A 397 -19.72 -4.05 20.84
N LYS A 398 -20.25 -3.06 20.11
CA LYS A 398 -21.66 -3.04 19.68
C LYS A 398 -21.82 -3.86 18.39
N ASP A 399 -23.00 -4.43 18.15
CA ASP A 399 -23.29 -5.13 16.89
C ASP A 399 -23.56 -4.12 15.75
N VAL A 400 -22.50 -3.41 15.36
CA VAL A 400 -22.45 -2.46 14.25
C VAL A 400 -21.16 -2.71 13.48
N ILE A 401 -21.27 -2.78 12.14
CA ILE A 401 -20.10 -2.95 11.28
C ILE A 401 -19.41 -1.59 11.11
N SER A 402 -18.18 -1.49 11.58
CA SER A 402 -17.38 -0.26 11.53
C SER A 402 -16.48 -0.19 10.30
N ASP A 403 -16.04 -1.35 9.80
CA ASP A 403 -15.08 -1.45 8.69
C ASP A 403 -15.15 -2.83 8.01
N PHE A 404 -14.38 -3.01 6.93
CA PHE A 404 -14.12 -4.28 6.29
C PHE A 404 -12.61 -4.53 6.18
N GLY A 405 -12.18 -5.76 6.42
CA GLY A 405 -10.77 -6.13 6.32
C GLY A 405 -10.55 -7.58 5.94
N ASP A 406 -9.29 -7.97 5.77
CA ASP A 406 -8.93 -9.34 5.40
C ASP A 406 -9.53 -10.35 6.37
N ARG A 407 -10.25 -11.33 5.82
CA ARG A 407 -10.99 -12.35 6.59
C ARG A 407 -10.06 -13.25 7.41
N GLN A 408 -8.87 -13.57 6.88
CA GLN A 408 -7.92 -14.43 7.58
C GLN A 408 -7.27 -13.69 8.76
N VAL A 409 -6.95 -12.41 8.57
CA VAL A 409 -6.48 -11.54 9.66
C VAL A 409 -7.52 -11.44 10.77
N ASN A 410 -8.78 -11.16 10.40
CA ASN A 410 -9.87 -11.06 11.38
C ASN A 410 -10.05 -12.38 12.15
N SER A 411 -9.95 -13.53 11.47
CA SER A 411 -10.00 -14.84 12.12
C SER A 411 -8.81 -15.16 13.03
N THR A 412 -7.72 -14.38 12.93
CA THR A 412 -6.54 -14.51 13.81
C THR A 412 -6.66 -13.62 15.05
N ILE A 413 -7.25 -12.42 14.92
CA ILE A 413 -7.44 -11.47 16.02
C ILE A 413 -8.59 -11.91 16.94
N GLY A 414 -9.75 -12.25 16.38
CA GLY A 414 -10.98 -12.53 17.16
C GLY A 414 -10.80 -13.56 18.28
N PRO A 415 -10.25 -14.76 18.02
CA PRO A 415 -10.07 -15.79 19.05
C PRO A 415 -9.15 -15.38 20.21
N GLN A 416 -8.23 -14.44 19.96
CA GLN A 416 -7.25 -13.99 20.94
C GLN A 416 -7.86 -13.09 22.02
N TRP A 417 -9.03 -12.50 21.78
CA TRP A 417 -9.75 -11.74 22.80
C TRP A 417 -10.12 -12.57 24.02
N ARG A 418 -10.43 -13.86 23.84
CA ARG A 418 -10.88 -14.75 24.93
C ARG A 418 -9.88 -14.84 26.09
N SER A 419 -8.58 -14.78 25.81
CA SER A 419 -7.54 -14.85 26.84
C SER A 419 -7.09 -13.48 27.35
N ARG A 420 -7.62 -12.37 26.82
CA ARG A 420 -7.17 -11.00 27.11
C ARG A 420 -8.26 -10.15 27.76
N VAL A 421 -9.51 -10.37 27.39
CA VAL A 421 -10.62 -9.55 27.87
C VAL A 421 -10.78 -9.60 29.39
N GLY A 422 -10.61 -10.75 30.03
CA GLY A 422 -10.76 -10.87 31.49
C GLY A 422 -9.68 -10.14 32.30
N GLU A 423 -8.46 -9.99 31.76
CA GLU A 423 -7.42 -9.18 32.39
C GLU A 423 -7.67 -7.68 32.16
N LEU A 424 -8.06 -7.32 30.93
CA LEU A 424 -8.47 -5.96 30.60
C LEU A 424 -9.63 -5.49 31.49
N THR A 425 -10.68 -6.30 31.65
CA THR A 425 -11.84 -5.97 32.50
C THR A 425 -11.44 -5.73 33.94
N ARG A 426 -10.63 -6.60 34.54
CA ARG A 426 -10.13 -6.41 35.92
C ARG A 426 -9.33 -5.11 36.06
N SER A 427 -8.46 -4.81 35.10
CA SER A 427 -7.70 -3.56 35.13
C SER A 427 -8.60 -2.33 35.00
N VAL A 428 -9.71 -2.41 34.25
CA VAL A 428 -10.67 -1.30 34.14
C VAL A 428 -11.48 -1.16 35.43
N GLU A 429 -11.93 -2.25 36.04
CA GLU A 429 -12.66 -2.24 37.32
C GLU A 429 -11.83 -1.69 38.49
N GLU A 430 -10.56 -2.05 38.58
CA GLU A 430 -9.65 -1.52 39.61
C GLU A 430 -9.48 0.00 39.48
N GLN A 431 -9.25 0.49 38.25
CA GLN A 431 -9.12 1.91 37.99
C GLN A 431 -10.43 2.68 38.18
N ALA A 432 -11.57 2.00 38.01
CA ALA A 432 -12.88 2.56 38.31
C ALA A 432 -13.07 2.81 39.81
N LYS A 433 -12.62 1.87 40.66
CA LYS A 433 -12.73 1.96 42.14
C LYS A 433 -11.82 3.03 42.75
N ASP A 434 -10.65 3.25 42.17
CA ASP A 434 -9.66 4.22 42.66
C ASP A 434 -10.05 5.70 42.43
N GLY A 435 -11.25 5.98 41.91
CA GLY A 435 -11.68 7.35 41.58
C GLY A 435 -10.93 7.97 40.40
N ARG A 436 -10.07 7.19 39.72
CA ARG A 436 -9.35 7.56 38.49
C ARG A 436 -10.17 7.31 37.21
N ALA A 437 -11.45 6.99 37.39
CA ALA A 437 -12.40 6.50 36.40
C ALA A 437 -12.96 7.56 35.44
N SER A 438 -12.57 8.83 35.56
CA SER A 438 -13.27 9.89 34.83
C SER A 438 -12.91 9.91 33.35
N GLY A 439 -13.73 9.19 32.58
CA GLY A 439 -13.92 9.39 31.14
C GLY A 439 -13.61 8.16 30.27
N PHE A 440 -12.78 8.35 29.25
CA PHE A 440 -12.56 7.35 28.18
C PHE A 440 -11.55 6.28 28.56
N LEU A 441 -11.68 5.10 27.94
CA LEU A 441 -10.62 4.10 27.98
C LEU A 441 -9.32 4.61 27.33
N ASN A 442 -8.18 4.15 27.84
CA ASN A 442 -6.85 4.44 27.31
C ASN A 442 -6.06 3.13 27.19
N ILE A 443 -6.38 2.38 26.15
CA ILE A 443 -5.86 1.05 25.89
C ILE A 443 -4.82 1.10 24.77
N ARG A 444 -3.74 0.34 24.95
CA ARG A 444 -2.77 0.02 23.90
C ARG A 444 -2.85 -1.45 23.54
N LEU A 445 -3.13 -1.73 22.27
CA LEU A 445 -3.03 -3.04 21.65
C LEU A 445 -1.78 -3.04 20.76
N HIS A 446 -1.07 -4.15 20.75
CA HIS A 446 0.13 -4.27 19.93
C HIS A 446 0.33 -5.73 19.49
N LYS A 447 1.03 -5.91 18.38
CA LYS A 447 1.46 -7.21 17.88
C LYS A 447 2.59 -7.75 18.77
N CYS A 448 2.66 -9.07 18.95
CA CYS A 448 3.92 -9.72 19.31
C CYS A 448 4.84 -9.67 18.06
#